data_AF-A0A960LUX7-F1
#
_entry.id   AF-A0A960LUX7-F1
#
_cell.length_a   1.000
_cell.length_b   1.000
_cell.length_c   1.000
_cell.angle_alpha   90.00
_cell.angle_beta   90.00
_cell.angle_gamma   90.00
#
_symmetry.space_group_name_H-M   'P 1'
#
loop_
_entity.id
_entity.type
_entity.pdbx_description
1 polymer ?
#
loop_
_entity_poly.entity_id
_entity_poly.type
_entity_poly.pdbx_seq_one_letter_code
_entity_poly.pdbx_strand_id
1 'polypeptide(L)'
;MGFIRERKLKNGNTRFQAEIRLKGISKSVTVVFDRKTDAKAWIQKVEADIRCGRQQFYSEKRRHTFAEAVERYRKEQTVSVVKKGHLD
;
A
#
# COMPACT_ATOMS: atom_id res chain seq x y z
N MET A 1 14.65 9.06 -1.44
CA MET A 1 14.83 10.37 -2.08
C MET A 1 13.57 10.72 -2.85
N GLY A 2 12.98 11.88 -2.55
CA GLY A 2 11.83 12.42 -3.27
C GLY A 2 12.27 13.30 -4.44
N PHE A 3 11.58 13.19 -5.57
CA PHE A 3 11.80 13.95 -6.79
C PHE A 3 10.52 14.71 -7.15
N ILE A 4 10.66 15.94 -7.63
CA ILE A 4 9.53 16.72 -8.16
C ILE A 4 9.84 17.03 -9.63
N ARG A 5 8.96 16.62 -10.53
CA ARG A 5 9.00 16.97 -11.96
C ARG A 5 7.97 18.05 -12.22
N GLU A 6 8.42 19.15 -12.79
CA GLU A 6 7.54 20.25 -13.21
C GLU A 6 7.20 20.08 -14.69
N ARG A 7 5.89 20.16 -15.02
CA ARG A 7 5.41 20.12 -16.41
C ARG A 7 4.49 21.30 -16.66
N LYS A 8 4.91 22.17 -17.58
CA LYS A 8 4.06 23.22 -18.13
C LYS A 8 3.14 22.61 -19.18
N LEU A 9 1.84 22.78 -19.02
CA LEU A 9 0.85 22.36 -20.02
C LEU A 9 0.72 23.41 -21.12
N LYS A 10 0.23 22.98 -22.28
CA LYS A 10 -0.09 23.87 -23.42
C LYS A 10 -1.11 24.97 -23.04
N ASN A 11 -1.91 24.72 -22.00
CA ASN A 11 -2.96 25.63 -21.51
C ASN A 11 -2.42 26.66 -20.50
N GLY A 12 -1.09 26.78 -20.31
CA GLY A 12 -0.47 27.72 -19.37
C GLY A 12 -0.40 27.24 -17.91
N ASN A 13 -1.18 26.23 -17.53
CA ASN A 13 -1.13 25.64 -16.19
C ASN A 13 0.15 24.84 -15.96
N THR A 14 0.66 24.87 -14.73
CA THR A 14 1.84 24.11 -14.32
C THR A 14 1.40 22.97 -13.40
N ARG A 15 1.84 21.75 -13.70
CA ARG A 15 1.63 20.58 -12.84
C ARG A 15 2.96 20.10 -12.26
N PHE A 16 2.91 19.68 -11.00
CA PHE A 16 4.02 19.17 -10.23
C PHE A 16 3.78 17.69 -9.93
N GLN A 17 4.59 16.82 -10.53
CA GLN A 17 4.57 15.39 -10.25
C GLN A 17 5.62 15.06 -9.19
N ALA A 18 5.18 14.64 -8.03
CA ALA A 18 6.04 14.16 -6.95
C ALA A 18 6.23 12.63 -7.06
N GLU A 19 7.47 12.16 -7.00
CA GLU A 19 7.86 10.76 -7.06
C GLU A 19 8.78 10.43 -5.87
N ILE A 20 8.46 9.40 -5.10
CA ILE A 20 9.29 8.96 -3.97
C ILE A 20 9.87 7.58 -4.28
N ARG A 21 11.20 7.48 -4.24
CA ARG A 21 11.93 6.21 -4.33
C ARG A 21 12.67 5.93 -3.03
N LEU A 22 12.44 4.75 -2.47
CA LEU A 22 13.07 4.28 -1.24
C LEU A 22 13.72 2.92 -1.50
N LYS A 23 14.94 2.75 -1.00
CA LYS A 23 15.69 1.51 -1.15
C LYS A 23 14.97 0.39 -0.39
N GLY A 24 14.70 -0.72 -1.07
CA GLY A 24 13.95 -1.86 -0.51
C GLY A 24 12.45 -1.89 -0.85
N ILE A 25 11.90 -0.82 -1.43
CA ILE A 25 10.53 -0.81 -1.96
C ILE A 25 10.61 -0.75 -3.49
N SER A 26 10.14 -1.81 -4.15
CA SER A 26 10.17 -1.92 -5.61
C SER A 26 9.20 -0.97 -6.31
N LYS A 27 8.18 -0.48 -5.61
CA LYS A 27 7.16 0.43 -6.15
C LYS A 27 7.52 1.88 -5.82
N SER A 28 7.64 2.72 -6.84
CA SER A 28 7.67 4.17 -6.67
C SER A 28 6.25 4.68 -6.39
N VAL A 29 6.10 5.58 -5.41
CA VAL A 29 4.84 6.27 -5.16
C VAL A 29 4.87 7.59 -5.92
N THR A 30 3.86 7.81 -6.77
CA THR A 30 3.78 8.97 -7.65
C THR A 30 2.43 9.66 -7.50
N VAL A 31 2.43 10.97 -7.29
CA VAL A 31 1.21 11.80 -7.22
C VAL A 31 1.43 13.12 -7.95
N VAL A 32 0.38 13.66 -8.57
CA VAL A 32 0.40 14.93 -9.29
C VAL A 32 -0.35 15.99 -8.51
N PHE A 33 0.21 17.19 -8.44
CA PHE A 33 -0.33 18.37 -7.74
C PHE A 33 -0.31 19.59 -8.65
N ASP A 34 -1.21 20.54 -8.41
CA ASP A 34 -1.23 21.83 -9.11
C ASP A 34 -0.30 22.86 -8.44
N ARG A 35 0.06 22.66 -7.16
CA ARG A 35 0.96 23.56 -6.41
C ARG A 35 2.25 22.85 -5.97
N LYS A 36 3.38 23.54 -6.11
CA LYS A 36 4.71 23.05 -5.72
C LYS A 36 4.85 22.84 -4.21
N THR A 37 4.20 23.69 -3.41
CA THR A 37 4.19 23.61 -1.94
C THR A 37 3.55 22.31 -1.47
N ASP A 38 2.41 21.96 -2.06
CA ASP A 38 1.63 20.79 -1.68
C ASP A 38 2.39 19.52 -2.05
N ALA A 39 3.05 19.51 -3.23
CA ALA A 39 3.95 18.43 -3.64
C ALA A 39 5.10 18.22 -2.64
N LYS A 40 5.73 19.30 -2.16
CA LYS A 40 6.82 19.20 -1.16
C LYS A 40 6.32 18.67 0.19
N ALA A 41 5.20 19.21 0.69
CA ALA A 41 4.61 18.79 1.95
C ALA A 41 4.19 17.31 1.90
N TRP A 42 3.63 16.87 0.77
CA TRP A 42 3.28 15.48 0.55
C TRP A 42 4.52 14.56 0.55
N ILE A 43 5.61 14.95 -0.13
CA ILE A 43 6.86 14.17 -0.11
C ILE A 43 7.35 13.96 1.31
N GLN A 44 7.44 15.01 2.11
CA GLN A 44 7.90 14.93 3.50
C GLN A 44 7.00 14.03 4.35
N LYS A 45 5.67 14.19 4.22
CA LYS A 45 4.69 13.38 4.95
C LYS A 45 4.82 11.90 4.62
N VAL A 46 4.88 11.56 3.33
CA VAL A 46 4.93 10.17 2.87
C VAL A 46 6.31 9.55 3.16
N GLU A 47 7.40 10.29 3.01
CA GLU A 47 8.73 9.81 3.39
C GLU A 47 8.81 9.49 4.89
N ALA A 48 8.25 10.34 5.74
CA ALA A 48 8.14 10.09 7.17
C ALA A 48 7.30 8.84 7.47
N ASP A 49 6.12 8.71 6.84
CA ASP A 49 5.22 7.57 7.06
C ASP A 49 5.84 6.23 6.64
N ILE A 50 6.57 6.21 5.52
CA ILE A 50 7.27 5.01 5.06
C ILE A 50 8.47 4.70 5.96
N ARG A 51 9.26 5.71 6.38
CA ARG A 51 10.39 5.49 7.30
C ARG A 51 9.94 4.99 8.67
N CYS A 52 8.79 5.45 9.15
CA CYS A 52 8.17 4.96 10.38
C CYS A 52 7.49 3.58 10.22
N GLY A 53 7.58 2.93 9.05
CA GLY A 53 7.02 1.60 8.81
C GLY A 53 5.49 1.55 8.75
N ARG A 54 4.80 2.70 8.79
CA ARG A 54 3.33 2.77 8.89
C ARG A 54 2.64 2.33 7.59
N GLN A 55 3.28 2.56 6.44
CA GLN A 55 2.80 2.09 5.14
C GLN A 55 2.94 0.58 4.89
N GLN A 56 3.83 -0.13 5.59
CA GLN A 56 4.08 -1.54 5.30
C GLN A 56 2.92 -2.45 5.76
N PHE A 57 2.11 -2.02 6.73
CA PHE A 57 1.06 -2.87 7.32
C PHE A 57 -0.34 -2.64 6.75
N TYR A 58 -0.58 -1.54 6.01
CA TYR A 58 -1.95 -1.20 5.58
C TYR A 58 -2.47 -2.08 4.42
N SER A 59 -1.57 -2.67 3.63
CA SER A 59 -1.94 -3.52 2.48
C SER A 59 -2.14 -4.99 2.84
N GLU A 60 -1.42 -5.51 3.85
CA GLU A 60 -1.53 -6.92 4.26
C GLU A 60 -2.57 -7.14 5.36
N LYS A 61 -2.76 -6.21 6.29
CA LYS A 61 -3.75 -6.36 7.39
C LYS A 61 -5.21 -6.23 6.96
N ARG A 62 -5.47 -5.84 5.71
CA ARG A 62 -6.81 -5.71 5.14
C ARG A 62 -7.28 -6.93 4.34
N ARG A 63 -6.45 -7.98 4.25
CA ARG A 63 -6.76 -9.15 3.39
C ARG A 63 -7.61 -10.22 4.06
N HIS A 64 -7.81 -10.16 5.37
CA HIS A 64 -8.74 -11.06 6.05
C HIS A 64 -9.55 -10.31 7.11
N THR A 65 -10.84 -10.23 6.87
CA THR A 65 -11.83 -9.85 7.89
C THR A 65 -11.93 -10.95 8.94
N PHE A 66 -12.40 -10.62 10.15
CA PHE A 66 -12.65 -11.61 11.20
C PHE A 66 -13.58 -12.74 10.71
N ALA A 67 -14.55 -12.41 9.86
CA ALA A 67 -15.44 -13.38 9.23
C ALA A 67 -14.69 -14.42 8.38
N GLU A 68 -13.70 -14.01 7.58
CA GLU A 68 -12.86 -14.93 6.79
C GLU A 68 -11.97 -15.81 7.68
N ALA A 69 -11.51 -15.30 8.82
CA ALA A 69 -10.76 -16.10 9.79
C ALA A 69 -11.64 -17.20 10.44
N VAL A 70 -12.90 -16.87 10.76
CA VAL A 70 -13.88 -17.83 11.31
C VAL A 70 -14.24 -18.90 10.26
N GLU A 71 -14.48 -18.48 9.02
CA GLU A 71 -14.82 -19.41 7.93
C GLU A 71 -13.68 -20.40 7.64
N ARG A 72 -12.42 -19.92 7.66
CA ARG A 72 -11.24 -20.80 7.54
C ARG A 72 -11.19 -21.83 8.66
N TYR A 73 -11.38 -21.39 9.91
CA TYR A 73 -11.35 -22.28 11.08
C TYR A 73 -12.42 -23.38 11.00
N ARG A 74 -13.65 -23.03 10.60
CA ARG A 74 -14.74 -23.99 10.41
C ARG A 74 -14.41 -25.03 9.33
N LYS A 75 -13.79 -24.61 8.23
CA LYS A 75 -13.40 -25.49 7.12
C LYS A 75 -12.30 -26.48 7.53
N GLU A 76 -11.29 -26.04 8.29
CA GLU A 76 -10.20 -26.89 8.78
C GLU A 76 -10.69 -27.98 9.75
N GLN A 77 -11.68 -27.69 10.61
CA GLN A 77 -12.27 -28.70 11.50
C GLN A 77 -13.01 -29.80 10.72
N THR A 78 -13.73 -29.47 9.66
CA THR A 78 -14.49 -30.46 8.87
C THR A 78 -13.59 -31.46 8.14
N VAL A 79 -12.43 -31.04 7.64
CA VAL A 79 -11.45 -31.95 7.01
C VAL A 79 -10.90 -32.97 8.01
N SER A 80 -10.81 -32.59 9.29
CA SER A 80 -10.35 -33.45 10.38
C SER A 80 -11.34 -34.58 10.70
N VAL A 81 -12.63 -34.38 10.47
CA VAL A 81 -13.67 -35.41 10.68
C VAL A 81 -13.66 -36.46 9.56
N VAL A 82 -13.39 -36.06 8.32
CA VAL A 82 -13.36 -36.97 7.15
C VAL A 82 -12.18 -37.95 7.21
N LYS A 83 -11.05 -37.56 7.83
CA LYS A 83 -9.90 -38.47 8.03
C LYS A 83 -10.17 -39.64 8.99
N LYS A 84 -11.32 -39.67 9.67
CA LYS A 84 -11.68 -40.75 10.60
C LYS A 84 -12.24 -42.00 9.88
N GLY A 85 -12.47 -41.95 8.56
CA GLY A 85 -13.05 -43.04 7.77
C GLY A 85 -12.06 -43.91 6.97
N HIS A 86 -10.75 -43.87 7.27
CA HIS A 86 -9.73 -44.71 6.61
C HIS A 86 -8.94 -45.57 7.61
N LEU A 87 -9.57 -45.92 8.73
CA LEU A 87 -9.07 -46.87 9.72
C LEU A 87 -10.21 -47.82 10.10
N ASP A 88 -10.70 -48.55 9.10
CA ASP A 88 -11.41 -49.83 9.25
C ASP A 88 -10.98 -50.73 8.08
#